data_AF-A0A7C4DF90-F1
#
_entry.id   AF-A0A7C4DF90-F1
#
_cell.length_a   1.000
_cell.length_b   1.000
_cell.length_c   1.000
_cell.angle_alpha   90.00
_cell.angle_beta   90.00
_cell.angle_gamma   90.00
#
_symmetry.space_group_name_H-M   'P 1'
#
loop_
_entity.id
_entity.type
_entity.pdbx_description
1 polymer ?
#
loop_
_entity_poly.entity_id
_entity_poly.type
_entity_poly.pdbx_seq_one_letter_code
_entity_poly.pdbx_strand_id
1 'polypeptide(L)'
;EKVYVNFPCPWRKARHQERRITSGDFVETLAAVLERGGTLELATDEDWYAREVKGMFEESPYFVVEDFVEGLQRDIETRYERKWKERGKTNFLIVVRKVQGAHVRRLLEGENEMAHVSFSGKVTWEKLKSLEGRVFKEGDKIFVVKKVYRDGDFLFRVISTDGNFQQQYYLNLSQHGDKWVLKIDEGSDPYRTPAMKWSLRKIMEYLTTDSLPGEVFQDVVDV
;
A
#
# COMPACT_ATOMS: atom_id res chain seq x y z
N GLU A 1 -13.97 16.35 3.96
CA GLU A 1 -14.12 17.77 3.56
C GLU A 1 -12.85 18.44 3.00
N LYS A 2 -11.72 18.55 3.73
CA LYS A 2 -10.57 19.36 3.28
C LYS A 2 -9.21 18.72 3.56
N VAL A 3 -8.24 18.92 2.65
CA VAL A 3 -6.84 18.47 2.79
C VAL A 3 -5.91 19.68 2.66
N TYR A 4 -4.87 19.72 3.49
CA TYR A 4 -3.84 20.77 3.45
C TYR A 4 -2.46 20.15 3.21
N VAL A 5 -1.71 20.70 2.26
CA VAL A 5 -0.31 20.32 1.98
C VAL A 5 0.54 21.58 2.07
N ASN A 6 1.31 21.72 3.16
CA ASN A 6 2.08 22.93 3.44
C ASN A 6 3.58 22.69 3.20
N PHE A 7 4.16 23.41 2.25
CA PHE A 7 5.60 23.45 1.91
C PHE A 7 6.23 22.07 1.74
N PRO A 8 5.66 21.18 0.90
CA PRO A 8 6.25 19.87 0.66
C PRO A 8 7.62 20.03 -0.01
N CYS A 9 8.53 19.09 0.23
CA CYS A 9 9.83 19.12 -0.42
C CYS A 9 9.63 18.98 -1.95
N PRO A 10 10.05 19.96 -2.76
CA PRO A 10 9.71 20.01 -4.18
C PRO A 10 10.59 19.08 -5.02
N TRP A 11 11.72 18.58 -4.48
CA TRP A 11 12.65 17.71 -5.20
C TRP A 11 13.01 18.22 -6.62
N ARG A 12 13.77 19.32 -6.68
CA ARG A 12 14.16 20.01 -7.94
C ARG A 12 14.81 19.12 -9.00
N LYS A 13 15.54 18.07 -8.62
CA LYS A 13 16.26 17.21 -9.57
C LYS A 13 15.27 16.19 -10.17
N ALA A 14 15.22 16.08 -11.49
CA ALA A 14 14.34 15.15 -12.21
C ALA A 14 14.39 13.71 -11.67
N ARG A 15 15.61 13.21 -11.38
CA ARG A 15 15.81 11.87 -10.77
C ARG A 15 15.17 11.67 -9.38
N HIS A 16 14.66 12.71 -8.75
CA HIS A 16 13.98 12.66 -7.46
C HIS A 16 12.48 12.98 -7.57
N GLN A 17 11.95 13.15 -8.80
CA GLN A 17 10.55 13.52 -9.02
C GLN A 17 9.59 12.56 -8.31
N GLU A 18 9.84 11.25 -8.38
CA GLU A 18 9.06 10.20 -7.69
C GLU A 18 8.95 10.36 -6.17
N ARG A 19 9.78 11.21 -5.55
CA ARG A 19 9.73 11.49 -4.11
C ARG A 19 8.80 12.65 -3.74
N ARG A 20 8.26 13.37 -4.73
CA ARG A 20 7.29 14.45 -4.49
C ARG A 20 5.98 13.81 -4.05
N ILE A 21 5.33 14.44 -3.07
CA ILE A 21 3.99 14.01 -2.63
C ILE A 21 2.99 14.05 -3.78
N THR A 22 3.19 14.93 -4.75
CA THR A 22 2.32 15.11 -5.92
C THR A 22 2.64 14.17 -7.07
N SER A 23 3.60 13.24 -6.96
CA SER A 23 3.92 12.28 -8.03
C SER A 23 3.09 11.00 -7.98
N GLY A 24 3.13 10.24 -9.07
CA GLY A 24 2.37 8.99 -9.20
C GLY A 24 0.86 9.25 -9.20
N ASP A 25 0.12 8.39 -8.53
CA ASP A 25 -1.35 8.41 -8.50
C ASP A 25 -1.92 9.40 -7.47
N PHE A 26 -1.20 10.49 -7.17
CA PHE A 26 -1.59 11.43 -6.11
C PHE A 26 -2.97 12.04 -6.36
N VAL A 27 -3.22 12.50 -7.59
CA VAL A 27 -4.48 13.16 -7.96
C VAL A 27 -5.63 12.18 -7.86
N GLU A 28 -5.46 10.97 -8.40
CA GLU A 28 -6.45 9.89 -8.34
C GLU A 28 -6.72 9.47 -6.88
N THR A 29 -5.66 9.31 -6.08
CA THR A 29 -5.77 8.95 -4.66
C THR A 29 -6.55 10.02 -3.89
N LEU A 30 -6.21 11.29 -4.10
CA LEU A 30 -6.91 12.42 -3.50
C LEU A 30 -8.38 12.44 -3.92
N ALA A 31 -8.66 12.19 -5.21
CA ALA A 31 -10.02 12.08 -5.73
C ALA A 31 -10.78 10.87 -5.17
N ALA A 32 -10.12 9.80 -4.74
CA ALA A 32 -10.77 8.65 -4.12
C ALA A 32 -11.11 8.88 -2.63
N VAL A 33 -10.38 9.75 -1.94
CA VAL A 33 -10.54 9.98 -0.48
C VAL A 33 -11.33 11.24 -0.12
N LEU A 34 -11.24 12.32 -0.92
CA LEU A 34 -12.01 13.54 -0.67
C LEU A 34 -13.50 13.32 -0.94
N GLU A 35 -14.36 13.95 -0.17
CA GLU A 35 -15.79 14.04 -0.49
C GLU A 35 -16.00 14.93 -1.73
N ARG A 36 -17.10 14.70 -2.46
CA ARG A 36 -17.47 15.58 -3.58
C ARG A 36 -17.65 17.02 -3.07
N GLY A 37 -17.04 17.99 -3.75
CA GLY A 37 -17.03 19.39 -3.32
C GLY A 37 -15.96 19.73 -2.27
N GLY A 38 -15.25 18.74 -1.74
CA GLY A 38 -14.11 18.94 -0.85
C GLY A 38 -12.90 19.54 -1.57
N THR A 39 -12.00 20.17 -0.80
CA THR A 39 -10.90 20.96 -1.35
C THR A 39 -9.52 20.47 -0.89
N LEU A 40 -8.53 20.65 -1.75
CA LEU A 40 -7.11 20.63 -1.38
C LEU A 40 -6.56 22.05 -1.45
N GLU A 41 -5.84 22.43 -0.40
CA GLU A 41 -4.98 23.61 -0.39
C GLU A 41 -3.51 23.19 -0.35
N LEU A 42 -2.76 23.52 -1.40
CA LEU A 42 -1.32 23.29 -1.45
C LEU A 42 -0.56 24.61 -1.41
N ALA A 43 0.23 24.81 -0.38
CA ALA A 43 1.10 25.97 -0.21
C ALA A 43 2.58 25.61 -0.48
N THR A 44 3.32 26.46 -1.18
CA THR A 44 4.75 26.25 -1.48
C THR A 44 5.50 27.57 -1.68
N ASP A 45 6.82 27.61 -1.50
CA ASP A 45 7.69 28.77 -1.78
C ASP A 45 8.41 28.67 -3.15
N GLU A 46 7.94 27.78 -4.02
CA GLU A 46 8.61 27.38 -5.26
C GLU A 46 7.66 27.53 -6.46
N ASP A 47 7.84 28.59 -7.25
CA ASP A 47 6.97 28.94 -8.39
C ASP A 47 6.81 27.80 -9.41
N TRP A 48 7.93 27.23 -9.88
CA TRP A 48 7.91 26.14 -10.86
C TRP A 48 7.15 24.91 -10.35
N TYR A 49 7.24 24.62 -9.05
CA TYR A 49 6.53 23.50 -8.44
C TYR A 49 5.04 23.83 -8.29
N ALA A 50 4.70 25.07 -7.93
CA ALA A 50 3.31 25.52 -7.87
C ALA A 50 2.61 25.39 -9.25
N ARG A 51 3.29 25.80 -10.32
CA ARG A 51 2.80 25.70 -11.70
C ARG A 51 2.67 24.25 -12.17
N GLU A 52 3.63 23.39 -11.82
CA GLU A 52 3.56 21.95 -12.10
C GLU A 52 2.33 21.32 -11.44
N VAL A 53 2.12 21.56 -10.14
CA VAL A 53 0.96 21.05 -9.41
C VAL A 53 -0.35 21.56 -10.01
N LYS A 54 -0.42 22.86 -10.33
CA LYS A 54 -1.60 23.44 -11.01
C LYS A 54 -1.91 22.70 -12.31
N GLY A 55 -0.91 22.50 -13.17
CA GLY A 55 -1.08 21.79 -14.45
C GLY A 55 -1.59 20.35 -14.27
N MET A 56 -1.05 19.62 -13.28
CA MET A 56 -1.53 18.26 -12.96
C MET A 56 -3.02 18.20 -12.62
N PHE A 57 -3.53 19.21 -11.88
CA PHE A 57 -4.95 19.28 -11.56
C PHE A 57 -5.81 19.77 -12.72
N GLU A 58 -5.28 20.64 -13.59
CA GLU A 58 -5.98 21.08 -14.81
C GLU A 58 -6.13 19.96 -15.85
N GLU A 59 -5.17 19.04 -15.91
CA GLU A 59 -5.22 17.86 -16.80
C GLU A 59 -6.16 16.77 -16.28
N SER A 60 -6.57 16.85 -15.02
CA SER A 60 -7.40 15.83 -14.36
C SER A 60 -8.90 16.10 -14.51
N PRO A 61 -9.73 15.09 -14.81
CA PRO A 61 -11.19 15.24 -14.81
C PRO A 61 -11.80 15.30 -13.39
N TYR A 62 -11.01 15.01 -12.34
CA TYR A 62 -11.54 14.86 -10.98
C TYR A 62 -11.67 16.18 -10.22
N PHE A 63 -10.92 17.20 -10.62
CA PHE A 63 -10.79 18.46 -9.90
C PHE A 63 -10.99 19.67 -10.82
N VAL A 64 -11.32 20.80 -10.21
CA VAL A 64 -11.24 22.13 -10.83
C VAL A 64 -10.29 22.96 -9.97
N VAL A 65 -9.36 23.67 -10.60
CA VAL A 65 -8.53 24.68 -9.93
C VAL A 65 -9.41 25.90 -9.66
N GLU A 66 -9.69 26.16 -8.40
CA GLU A 66 -10.49 27.32 -7.98
C GLU A 66 -9.63 28.57 -7.92
N ASP A 67 -8.46 28.46 -7.29
CA ASP A 67 -7.57 29.59 -7.07
C ASP A 67 -6.10 29.21 -7.27
N PHE A 68 -5.34 30.18 -7.76
CA PHE A 68 -3.88 30.19 -7.76
C PHE A 68 -3.42 31.56 -7.24
N VAL A 69 -2.99 31.62 -6.00
CA VAL A 69 -2.65 32.86 -5.31
C VAL A 69 -1.15 33.00 -5.19
N GLU A 70 -0.60 34.09 -5.72
CA GLU A 70 0.77 34.52 -5.47
C GLU A 70 0.80 35.45 -4.25
N GLY A 71 1.66 35.16 -3.27
CA GLY A 71 1.78 35.93 -2.05
C GLY A 71 0.77 35.56 -0.96
N LEU A 72 0.59 34.26 -0.69
CA LEU A 72 -0.35 33.74 0.31
C LEU A 72 -0.38 34.56 1.63
N GLN A 73 -1.58 35.06 1.97
CA GLN A 73 -1.92 35.68 3.24
C GLN A 73 -3.06 34.90 3.89
N ARG A 74 -2.92 34.55 5.17
CA ARG A 74 -3.97 33.93 5.98
C ARG A 74 -3.77 34.26 7.45
N ASP A 75 -4.84 34.18 8.24
CA ASP A 75 -4.84 34.60 9.65
C ASP A 75 -3.87 33.80 10.52
N ILE A 76 -3.70 32.51 10.22
CA ILE A 76 -2.79 31.61 10.95
C ILE A 76 -1.68 31.16 10.02
N GLU A 77 -0.46 31.63 10.29
CA GLU A 77 0.72 31.28 9.52
C GLU A 77 1.52 30.12 10.14
N THR A 78 1.94 29.21 9.28
CA THR A 78 2.97 28.21 9.58
C THR A 78 4.33 28.87 9.84
N ARG A 79 5.23 28.11 10.46
CA ARG A 79 6.62 28.52 10.64
C ARG A 79 7.32 28.82 9.30
N TYR A 80 6.99 28.07 8.24
CA TYR A 80 7.60 28.24 6.93
C TYR A 80 7.11 29.52 6.24
N GLU A 81 5.82 29.83 6.31
CA GLU A 81 5.28 31.09 5.77
C GLU A 81 6.00 32.30 6.32
N ARG A 82 6.10 32.40 7.66
CA ARG A 82 6.83 33.47 8.34
C ARG A 82 8.28 33.55 7.89
N LYS A 83 8.99 32.41 7.94
CA LYS A 83 10.40 32.32 7.54
C LYS A 83 10.65 32.77 6.10
N TRP A 84 9.76 32.43 5.18
CA TRP A 84 9.90 32.76 3.77
C TRP A 84 9.52 34.21 3.48
N LYS A 85 8.47 34.72 4.12
CA LYS A 85 8.10 36.14 4.08
C LYS A 85 9.22 37.04 4.61
N GLU A 86 9.83 36.69 5.74
CA GLU A 86 11.01 37.39 6.29
C GLU A 86 12.20 37.43 5.33
N ARG A 87 12.31 36.45 4.43
CA ARG A 87 13.36 36.37 3.40
C ARG A 87 12.97 37.01 2.08
N GLY A 88 11.80 37.68 2.02
CA GLY A 88 11.28 38.29 0.80
C GLY A 88 10.90 37.28 -0.29
N LYS A 89 10.65 36.01 0.06
CA LYS A 89 10.18 35.01 -0.88
C LYS A 89 8.67 35.09 -1.03
N THR A 90 8.20 34.89 -2.27
CA THR A 90 6.78 34.71 -2.58
C THR A 90 6.34 33.29 -2.23
N ASN A 91 5.25 33.17 -1.47
CA ASN A 91 4.56 31.91 -1.24
C ASN A 91 3.38 31.80 -2.21
N PHE A 92 3.16 30.61 -2.74
CA PHE A 92 2.09 30.29 -3.67
C PHE A 92 1.05 29.40 -2.97
N LEU A 93 -0.23 29.60 -3.27
CA LEU A 93 -1.32 28.71 -2.85
C LEU A 93 -2.07 28.22 -4.08
N ILE A 94 -2.26 26.92 -4.20
CA ILE A 94 -3.20 26.31 -5.14
C ILE A 94 -4.38 25.78 -4.35
N VAL A 95 -5.59 26.17 -4.76
CA VAL A 95 -6.84 25.62 -4.22
C VAL A 95 -7.54 24.85 -5.32
N VAL A 96 -7.81 23.57 -5.08
CA VAL A 96 -8.54 22.72 -6.02
C VAL A 96 -9.75 22.11 -5.36
N ARG A 97 -10.87 22.02 -6.08
CA ARG A 97 -12.12 21.42 -5.61
C ARG A 97 -12.42 20.14 -6.37
N LYS A 98 -12.75 19.09 -5.63
CA LYS A 98 -13.19 17.81 -6.22
C LYS A 98 -14.57 17.96 -6.87
N VAL A 99 -14.66 17.67 -8.17
CA VAL A 99 -15.91 17.66 -8.93
C VAL A 99 -16.38 16.25 -9.30
N GLN A 100 -15.45 15.30 -9.41
CA GLN A 100 -15.73 13.92 -9.78
C GLN A 100 -14.94 12.94 -8.90
N GLY A 101 -15.52 11.77 -8.62
CA GLY A 101 -14.84 10.69 -7.91
C GLY A 101 -13.91 9.91 -8.83
N ALA A 102 -12.76 9.52 -8.31
CA ALA A 102 -11.92 8.49 -8.90
C ALA A 102 -12.17 7.15 -8.18
N HIS A 103 -12.09 6.06 -8.92
CA HIS A 103 -11.96 4.73 -8.32
C HIS A 103 -10.48 4.35 -8.35
N VAL A 104 -9.89 4.25 -7.16
CA VAL A 104 -8.52 3.77 -6.99
C VAL A 104 -8.61 2.38 -6.39
N ARG A 105 -7.96 1.41 -7.05
CA ARG A 105 -7.82 0.06 -6.51
C ARG A 105 -7.13 0.15 -5.16
N ARG A 106 -7.79 -0.28 -4.10
CA ARG A 106 -7.19 -0.25 -2.77
C ARG A 106 -6.41 -1.53 -2.59
N LEU A 107 -5.17 -1.43 -2.11
CA LEU A 107 -4.38 -2.62 -1.80
C LEU A 107 -5.06 -3.47 -0.70
N LEU A 108 -5.85 -2.81 0.14
CA LEU A 108 -6.68 -3.40 1.16
C LEU A 108 -8.13 -3.33 0.68
N GLU A 109 -8.57 -4.37 -0.01
CA GLU A 109 -9.96 -4.61 -0.39
C GLU A 109 -10.52 -5.72 0.52
N GLY A 110 -11.68 -5.47 1.13
CA GLY A 110 -12.46 -6.46 1.89
C GLY A 110 -12.38 -6.33 3.42
N GLU A 111 -13.35 -6.97 4.08
CA GLU A 111 -13.44 -7.08 5.54
C GLU A 111 -12.23 -7.85 6.11
N ASN A 112 -11.91 -7.59 7.38
CA ASN A 112 -10.81 -8.18 8.14
C ASN A 112 -11.04 -9.68 8.46
N GLU A 113 -11.54 -10.47 7.51
CA GLU A 113 -11.72 -11.90 7.73
C GLU A 113 -10.37 -12.63 7.83
N MET A 114 -10.32 -13.64 8.70
CA MET A 114 -9.10 -14.39 9.00
C MET A 114 -8.66 -15.21 7.78
N ALA A 115 -7.63 -14.72 7.08
CA ALA A 115 -7.01 -15.47 5.98
C ALA A 115 -6.32 -16.73 6.51
N HIS A 116 -6.90 -17.89 6.21
CA HIS A 116 -6.32 -19.21 6.47
C HIS A 116 -6.59 -20.13 5.28
N VAL A 117 -5.79 -21.19 5.17
CA VAL A 117 -6.00 -22.25 4.19
C VAL A 117 -5.90 -23.59 4.89
N SER A 118 -6.77 -24.54 4.53
CA SER A 118 -6.73 -25.90 5.06
C SER A 118 -6.56 -26.89 3.92
N PHE A 119 -5.75 -27.92 4.14
CA PHE A 119 -5.48 -28.94 3.12
C PHE A 119 -5.14 -30.29 3.74
N SER A 120 -5.34 -31.35 2.97
CA SER A 120 -4.94 -32.71 3.35
C SER A 120 -3.69 -33.11 2.56
N GLY A 121 -2.81 -33.88 3.17
CA GLY A 121 -1.60 -34.35 2.50
C GLY A 121 -0.46 -34.66 3.46
N LYS A 122 0.61 -35.23 2.91
CA LYS A 122 1.81 -35.56 3.68
C LYS A 122 2.77 -34.37 3.67
N VAL A 123 2.84 -33.67 4.79
CA VAL A 123 3.83 -32.60 5.02
C VAL A 123 5.05 -33.20 5.71
N THR A 124 6.23 -33.07 5.08
CA THR A 124 7.50 -33.51 5.67
C THR A 124 8.36 -32.31 6.03
N TRP A 125 9.23 -32.48 7.03
CA TRP A 125 10.15 -31.44 7.46
C TRP A 125 11.10 -31.00 6.34
N GLU A 126 11.57 -31.93 5.51
CA GLU A 126 12.46 -31.65 4.39
C GLU A 126 11.77 -30.72 3.36
N LYS A 127 10.49 -30.95 3.11
CA LYS A 127 9.67 -30.15 2.19
C LYS A 127 9.33 -28.78 2.77
N LEU A 128 9.14 -28.68 4.08
CA LEU A 128 9.01 -27.40 4.76
C LEU A 128 10.30 -26.60 4.71
N LYS A 129 11.43 -27.26 4.99
CA LYS A 129 12.75 -26.62 5.00
C LYS A 129 13.19 -26.17 3.61
N SER A 130 12.77 -26.87 2.54
CA SER A 130 13.06 -26.48 1.16
C SER A 130 12.39 -25.18 0.70
N LEU A 131 11.40 -24.67 1.46
CA LEU A 131 10.81 -23.35 1.24
C LEU A 131 11.72 -22.21 1.72
N GLU A 132 12.62 -22.46 2.68
CA GLU A 132 13.50 -21.43 3.22
C GLU A 132 14.39 -20.81 2.13
N GLY A 133 14.36 -19.48 2.02
CA GLY A 133 15.05 -18.70 1.01
C GLY A 133 14.35 -18.65 -0.36
N ARG A 134 13.27 -19.41 -0.59
CA ARG A 134 12.55 -19.37 -1.87
C ARG A 134 11.84 -18.04 -2.06
N VAL A 135 11.95 -17.53 -3.29
CA VAL A 135 11.29 -16.32 -3.77
C VAL A 135 10.19 -16.72 -4.74
N PHE A 136 8.99 -16.21 -4.51
CA PHE A 136 7.84 -16.35 -5.39
C PHE A 136 7.49 -14.98 -5.95
N LYS A 137 7.31 -14.87 -7.27
CA LYS A 137 7.00 -13.62 -7.96
C LYS A 137 5.93 -13.82 -9.02
N GLU A 138 4.91 -12.97 -9.01
CA GLU A 138 3.83 -12.92 -10.00
C GLU A 138 3.40 -11.45 -10.18
N GLY A 139 3.77 -10.84 -11.31
CA GLY A 139 3.53 -9.42 -11.55
C GLY A 139 4.25 -8.53 -10.52
N ASP A 140 3.47 -7.72 -9.82
CA ASP A 140 3.86 -6.80 -8.74
C ASP A 140 3.88 -7.44 -7.34
N LYS A 141 3.39 -8.68 -7.22
CA LYS A 141 3.37 -9.44 -5.97
C LYS A 141 4.63 -10.29 -5.85
N ILE A 142 5.34 -10.12 -4.75
CA ILE A 142 6.51 -10.93 -4.39
C ILE A 142 6.33 -11.40 -2.96
N PHE A 143 6.69 -12.65 -2.67
CA PHE A 143 6.95 -13.05 -1.30
C PHE A 143 8.16 -13.99 -1.19
N VAL A 144 8.78 -13.97 -0.02
CA VAL A 144 9.95 -14.78 0.30
C VAL A 144 9.73 -15.44 1.65
N VAL A 145 9.85 -16.76 1.69
CA VAL A 145 9.90 -17.49 2.97
C VAL A 145 11.32 -17.36 3.50
N LYS A 146 11.56 -16.43 4.43
CA LYS A 146 12.90 -16.12 4.93
C LYS A 146 13.47 -17.20 5.83
N LYS A 147 12.64 -17.80 6.67
CA LYS A 147 13.01 -18.85 7.63
C LYS A 147 11.83 -19.74 7.94
N VAL A 148 12.11 -21.01 8.21
CA VAL A 148 11.13 -21.97 8.74
C VAL A 148 11.61 -22.51 10.08
N TYR A 149 10.75 -22.42 11.08
CA TYR A 149 10.98 -22.86 12.45
C TYR A 149 10.06 -24.03 12.78
N ARG A 150 10.42 -24.79 13.81
CA ARG A 150 9.65 -25.93 14.33
C ARG A 150 9.70 -25.89 15.85
N ASP A 151 8.53 -25.86 16.48
CA ASP A 151 8.36 -25.99 17.93
C ASP A 151 6.94 -26.50 18.23
N GLY A 152 6.74 -27.82 18.15
CA GLY A 152 5.41 -28.44 18.05
C GLY A 152 4.81 -28.21 16.66
N ASP A 153 4.32 -26.99 16.43
CA ASP A 153 3.85 -26.50 15.13
C ASP A 153 5.02 -25.99 14.26
N PHE A 154 4.72 -25.58 13.03
CA PHE A 154 5.68 -24.97 12.13
C PHE A 154 5.39 -23.49 11.93
N LEU A 155 6.44 -22.67 11.97
CA LEU A 155 6.33 -21.23 11.81
C LEU A 155 7.15 -20.76 10.60
N PHE A 156 6.55 -19.98 9.73
CA PHE A 156 7.21 -19.38 8.57
C PHE A 156 7.38 -17.89 8.78
N ARG A 157 8.62 -17.40 8.72
CA ARG A 157 8.86 -15.95 8.60
C ARG A 157 8.80 -15.56 7.14
N VAL A 158 7.80 -14.79 6.76
CA VAL A 158 7.56 -14.37 5.37
C VAL A 158 7.76 -12.87 5.23
N ILE A 159 8.38 -12.45 4.13
CA ILE A 159 8.36 -11.06 3.68
C ILE A 159 7.57 -11.02 2.39
N SER A 160 6.56 -10.16 2.30
CA SER A 160 5.85 -9.91 1.04
C SER A 160 5.95 -8.45 0.61
N THR A 161 5.85 -8.25 -0.68
CA THR A 161 5.88 -6.96 -1.35
C THR A 161 4.75 -6.92 -2.37
N ASP A 162 3.94 -5.87 -2.29
CA ASP A 162 2.93 -5.50 -3.28
C ASP A 162 3.32 -4.12 -3.84
N GLY A 163 3.98 -4.11 -5.01
CA GLY A 163 4.55 -2.90 -5.57
C GLY A 163 5.57 -2.25 -4.63
N ASN A 164 5.24 -1.08 -4.07
CA ASN A 164 6.11 -0.35 -3.13
C ASN A 164 5.79 -0.63 -1.65
N PHE A 165 4.78 -1.43 -1.35
CA PHE A 165 4.40 -1.78 0.01
C PHE A 165 5.05 -3.10 0.42
N GLN A 166 5.94 -3.06 1.40
CA GLN A 166 6.60 -4.26 1.94
C GLN A 166 6.18 -4.48 3.40
N GLN A 167 5.96 -5.75 3.75
CA GLN A 167 5.68 -6.16 5.13
C GLN A 167 6.35 -7.49 5.47
N GLN A 168 6.50 -7.74 6.76
CA GLN A 168 6.98 -9.01 7.31
C GLN A 168 5.94 -9.55 8.29
N TYR A 169 5.68 -10.85 8.24
CA TYR A 169 4.75 -11.55 9.14
C TYR A 169 5.14 -13.00 9.34
N TYR A 170 4.47 -13.62 10.30
CA TYR A 170 4.60 -15.04 10.57
C TYR A 170 3.33 -15.79 10.19
N LEU A 171 3.51 -16.97 9.61
CA LEU A 171 2.44 -17.93 9.35
C LEU A 171 2.67 -19.16 10.22
N ASN A 172 1.60 -19.66 10.85
CA ASN A 172 1.61 -20.88 11.62
C ASN A 172 0.94 -22.00 10.80
N LEU A 173 1.63 -23.14 10.69
CA LEU A 173 1.11 -24.39 10.16
C LEU A 173 1.01 -25.41 11.28
N SER A 174 -0.23 -25.81 11.56
CA SER A 174 -0.60 -26.76 12.62
C SER A 174 -1.40 -27.91 12.03
N GLN A 175 -1.33 -29.08 12.66
CA GLN A 175 -2.09 -30.26 12.26
C GLN A 175 -3.32 -30.42 13.15
N HIS A 176 -4.49 -30.51 12.52
CA HIS A 176 -5.77 -30.74 13.18
C HIS A 176 -6.41 -32.01 12.61
N GLY A 177 -6.16 -33.15 13.27
CA GLY A 177 -6.57 -34.47 12.78
C GLY A 177 -5.86 -34.81 11.46
N ASP A 178 -6.64 -35.11 10.42
CA ASP A 178 -6.13 -35.45 9.09
C ASP A 178 -5.84 -34.22 8.20
N LYS A 179 -6.11 -33.02 8.71
CA LYS A 179 -5.94 -31.76 7.97
C LYS A 179 -4.80 -30.93 8.53
N TRP A 180 -4.12 -30.23 7.63
CA TRP A 180 -3.18 -29.16 7.95
C TRP A 180 -3.88 -27.82 7.80
N VAL A 181 -3.63 -26.90 8.73
CA VAL A 181 -4.15 -25.54 8.68
C VAL A 181 -2.97 -24.58 8.68
N LEU A 182 -2.86 -23.77 7.63
CA LEU A 182 -1.92 -22.68 7.52
C LEU A 182 -2.67 -21.36 7.72
N LYS A 183 -2.32 -20.64 8.78
CA LYS A 183 -2.96 -19.37 9.16
C LYS A 183 -1.92 -18.30 9.50
N ILE A 184 -2.36 -17.05 9.60
CA ILE A 184 -1.54 -15.99 10.20
C ILE A 184 -1.29 -16.37 11.67
N ASP A 185 -0.04 -16.22 12.10
CA ASP A 185 0.32 -16.46 13.50
C ASP A 185 -0.28 -15.38 14.42
N GLU A 186 -0.72 -15.75 15.62
CA GLU A 186 -1.37 -14.84 16.57
C GLU A 186 -0.46 -13.69 17.03
N GLY A 187 0.87 -13.87 16.97
CA GLY A 187 1.85 -12.83 17.21
C GLY A 187 2.04 -11.85 16.05
N SER A 188 1.29 -12.01 14.95
CA SER A 188 1.40 -11.20 13.73
C SER A 188 0.05 -10.62 13.31
N ASP A 189 0.05 -9.36 12.90
CA ASP A 189 -1.13 -8.71 12.33
C ASP A 189 -0.79 -8.01 10.99
N PRO A 190 -0.39 -8.75 9.94
CA PRO A 190 -0.03 -8.15 8.66
C PRO A 190 -1.22 -7.53 7.96
N TYR A 191 -1.01 -6.48 7.19
CA TYR A 191 -2.01 -6.01 6.26
C TYR A 191 -2.42 -7.12 5.28
N ARG A 192 -3.72 -7.29 5.03
CA ARG A 192 -4.27 -8.39 4.22
C ARG A 192 -4.13 -8.11 2.71
N THR A 193 -2.90 -7.90 2.27
CA THR A 193 -2.59 -7.55 0.89
C THR A 193 -2.67 -8.75 -0.06
N PRO A 194 -2.79 -8.53 -1.38
CA PRO A 194 -2.78 -9.61 -2.37
C PRO A 194 -1.56 -10.53 -2.25
N ALA A 195 -0.33 -10.02 -2.08
CA ALA A 195 0.85 -10.87 -1.92
C ALA A 195 0.84 -11.66 -0.60
N MET A 196 0.23 -11.12 0.47
CA MET A 196 0.02 -11.84 1.72
C MET A 196 -0.96 -13.01 1.53
N LYS A 197 -2.16 -12.74 1.00
CA LYS A 197 -3.15 -13.80 0.71
C LYS A 197 -2.59 -14.84 -0.27
N TRP A 198 -1.79 -14.41 -1.25
CA TRP A 198 -1.13 -15.27 -2.23
C TRP A 198 -0.06 -16.17 -1.60
N SER A 199 0.67 -15.71 -0.59
CA SER A 199 1.68 -16.52 0.09
C SER A 199 1.07 -17.75 0.78
N LEU A 200 -0.09 -17.60 1.44
CA LEU A 200 -0.86 -18.71 2.02
C LEU A 200 -1.20 -19.76 0.96
N ARG A 201 -1.81 -19.32 -0.16
CA ARG A 201 -2.22 -20.21 -1.26
C ARG A 201 -1.02 -20.93 -1.86
N LYS A 202 0.06 -20.20 -2.17
CA LYS A 202 1.26 -20.77 -2.82
C LYS A 202 2.05 -21.72 -1.92
N ILE A 203 2.14 -21.45 -0.62
CA ILE A 203 2.79 -22.37 0.32
C ILE A 203 2.00 -23.68 0.40
N MET A 204 0.67 -23.61 0.52
CA MET A 204 -0.19 -24.80 0.47
C MET A 204 -0.03 -25.58 -0.85
N GLU A 205 -0.10 -24.91 -2.01
CA GLU A 205 0.11 -25.56 -3.31
C GLU A 205 1.45 -26.29 -3.35
N TYR A 206 2.52 -25.64 -2.90
CA TYR A 206 3.84 -26.25 -2.84
C TYR A 206 3.86 -27.51 -1.95
N LEU A 207 3.24 -27.44 -0.76
CA LEU A 207 3.19 -28.56 0.18
C LEU A 207 2.35 -29.73 -0.35
N THR A 208 1.34 -29.47 -1.18
CA THR A 208 0.43 -30.50 -1.72
C THR A 208 0.90 -31.13 -3.05
N THR A 209 1.84 -30.52 -3.78
CA THR A 209 2.24 -30.88 -5.16
C THR A 209 2.67 -32.37 -5.39
N ASP A 210 3.01 -33.14 -4.36
CA ASP A 210 3.40 -34.56 -4.49
C ASP A 210 2.27 -35.55 -4.13
N SER A 211 1.08 -35.05 -3.84
CA SER A 211 -0.11 -35.83 -3.47
C SER A 211 -1.03 -35.88 -4.70
N LEU A 212 -1.63 -37.04 -5.02
CA LEU A 212 -2.73 -37.14 -5.99
C LEU A 212 -3.75 -36.01 -5.72
N PRO A 213 -4.41 -35.45 -6.76
CA PRO A 213 -5.36 -34.35 -6.59
C PRO A 213 -6.54 -34.80 -5.72
N GLY A 214 -6.37 -34.67 -4.40
CA GLY A 214 -7.40 -34.80 -3.39
C GLY A 214 -8.04 -33.44 -3.18
N GLU A 215 -9.35 -33.45 -2.93
CA GLU A 215 -10.24 -32.30 -2.85
C GLU A 215 -9.58 -31.07 -2.18
N VAL A 216 -9.23 -30.09 -3.02
CA VAL A 216 -8.93 -28.74 -2.59
C VAL A 216 -10.26 -28.13 -2.18
N PHE A 217 -10.57 -28.15 -0.89
CA PHE A 217 -11.65 -27.31 -0.38
C PHE A 217 -11.15 -25.86 -0.41
N GLN A 218 -11.43 -25.18 -1.52
CA GLN A 218 -11.34 -23.73 -1.61
C GLN A 218 -12.41 -23.11 -0.70
N ASP A 219 -12.15 -23.11 0.61
CA ASP A 219 -12.62 -22.00 1.44
C ASP A 219 -11.47 -20.99 1.49
N VAL A 220 -11.08 -20.49 0.31
CA VAL A 220 -10.70 -19.09 0.30
C VAL A 220 -12.02 -18.39 0.18
N VAL A 221 -12.54 -17.94 1.33
CA VAL A 221 -13.71 -17.08 1.34
C VAL A 221 -13.28 -15.80 0.61
N ASP A 222 -13.59 -15.74 -0.69
CA ASP A 222 -13.63 -14.52 -1.47
C ASP A 222 -15.04 -13.96 -1.26
N VAL A 223 -15.17 -13.03 -0.32
CA VAL A 223 -16.25 -12.05 -0.24
C VAL A 223 -15.64 -10.67 -0.04
#